data_AF-A0A938VRM5-F1
#
_entry.id   AF-A0A938VRM5-F1
#
_cell.length_a   1.000
_cell.length_b   1.000
_cell.length_c   1.000
_cell.angle_alpha   90.00
_cell.angle_beta   90.00
_cell.angle_gamma   90.00
#
_symmetry.space_group_name_H-M   'P 1'
#
loop_
_entity.id
_entity.type
_entity.pdbx_description
1 polymer ?
#
loop_
_entity_poly.entity_id
_entity_poly.type
_entity_poly.pdbx_seq_one_letter_code
_entity_poly.pdbx_strand_id
1 'polypeptide(L)'
;HAVGPIWQGGQRGEPALLASAYRSSLAVATAHWAKTVAFPSISAGAYGYPIDQAAEIAIQTVLAEAPGLGLAEARFVLFSAADLQTYAASLERVRGRPRGDAAGPAKTPG
;
A
#
# COMPACT_ATOMS: atom_id res chain seq x y z
N HIS A 1 -6.56 6.13 12.90
CA HIS A 1 -7.49 5.20 12.23
C HIS A 1 -7.47 5.46 10.74
N ALA A 2 -7.57 4.42 9.92
CA ALA A 2 -7.65 4.53 8.46
C ALA A 2 -8.81 3.68 7.96
N VAL A 3 -9.60 4.22 7.03
CA VAL A 3 -10.71 3.52 6.38
C VAL A 3 -10.29 3.27 4.94
N GLY A 4 -10.08 2.01 4.58
CA GLY A 4 -9.81 1.63 3.21
C GLY A 4 -11.11 1.47 2.39
N PRO A 5 -11.01 1.35 1.06
CA PRO A 5 -12.18 1.14 0.20
C PRO A 5 -12.77 -0.26 0.39
N ILE A 6 -14.08 -0.38 0.15
CA ILE A 6 -14.74 -1.66 -0.09
C ILE A 6 -14.41 -2.09 -1.52
N TRP A 7 -14.01 -3.35 -1.71
CA TRP A 7 -13.71 -3.89 -3.03
C TRP A 7 -14.99 -4.07 -3.86
N GLN A 8 -15.00 -3.50 -5.07
CA GLN A 8 -16.11 -3.59 -6.02
C GLN A 8 -15.62 -3.96 -7.43
N GLY A 9 -14.55 -4.76 -7.51
CA GLY A 9 -13.98 -5.25 -8.78
C GLY A 9 -12.79 -4.45 -9.30
N GLY A 10 -12.31 -3.43 -8.57
CA GLY A 10 -11.03 -2.75 -8.84
C GLY A 10 -11.07 -1.67 -9.91
N GLN A 11 -12.24 -1.42 -10.49
CA GLN A 11 -12.45 -0.46 -11.58
C GLN A 11 -13.12 0.84 -11.12
N ARG A 12 -13.30 1.02 -9.81
CA ARG A 12 -13.97 2.18 -9.19
C ARG A 12 -12.99 3.06 -8.41
N GLY A 13 -11.71 2.96 -8.72
CA GLY A 13 -10.65 3.72 -8.07
C GLY A 13 -10.19 3.15 -6.72
N GLU A 14 -10.62 1.93 -6.36
CA GLU A 14 -10.20 1.28 -5.12
C GLU A 14 -8.68 1.20 -4.96
N PRO A 15 -7.87 0.94 -6.01
CA PRO A 15 -6.42 0.95 -5.88
C PRO A 15 -5.86 2.30 -5.40
N ALA A 16 -6.35 3.40 -5.98
CA ALA A 16 -5.92 4.75 -5.63
C ALA A 16 -6.38 5.15 -4.22
N LEU A 17 -7.59 4.75 -3.83
CA LEU A 17 -8.14 4.98 -2.50
C LEU A 17 -7.37 4.21 -1.43
N LEU A 18 -7.02 2.95 -1.70
CA LEU A 18 -6.22 2.13 -0.78
C LEU A 18 -4.82 2.75 -0.61
N ALA A 19 -4.16 3.13 -1.70
CA ALA A 19 -2.88 3.83 -1.63
C ALA A 19 -2.98 5.16 -0.85
N SER A 20 -4.08 5.91 -1.04
CA SER A 20 -4.34 7.15 -0.29
C SER A 20 -4.48 6.92 1.21
N ALA A 21 -5.13 5.83 1.63
CA ALA A 21 -5.26 5.46 3.04
C ALA A 21 -3.89 5.21 3.69
N TYR A 22 -2.96 4.53 2.99
CA TYR A 22 -1.60 4.34 3.47
C TYR A 22 -0.82 5.66 3.53
N ARG A 23 -0.83 6.48 2.46
CA ARG A 23 -0.17 7.80 2.43
C ARG A 23 -0.63 8.69 3.58
N SER A 24 -1.94 8.77 3.78
CA SER A 24 -2.53 9.60 4.84
C SER A 24 -2.09 9.13 6.23
N SER A 25 -2.04 7.81 6.44
CA SER A 25 -1.58 7.23 7.70
C SER A 25 -0.09 7.47 7.96
N LEU A 26 0.75 7.36 6.93
CA LEU A 26 2.18 7.66 7.00
C LEU A 26 2.44 9.14 7.29
N ALA A 27 1.70 10.03 6.64
CA ALA A 27 1.78 11.47 6.88
C ALA A 27 1.45 11.83 8.34
N VAL A 28 0.39 11.22 8.89
CA VAL A 28 0.02 11.39 10.31
C VAL A 28 1.12 10.86 11.22
N ALA A 29 1.63 9.65 10.99
CA ALA A 29 2.72 9.09 11.80
C ALA A 29 3.95 10.00 11.82
N THR A 30 4.31 10.55 10.66
CA THR A 30 5.45 11.47 10.50
C THR A 30 5.21 12.80 11.19
N ALA A 31 3.99 13.34 11.14
CA ALA A 31 3.61 14.56 11.85
C ALA A 31 3.73 14.43 13.38
N HIS A 32 3.66 13.20 13.91
CA HIS A 32 3.90 12.86 15.31
C HIS A 32 5.35 12.40 15.59
N TRP A 33 6.27 12.65 14.65
CA TRP A 33 7.69 12.28 14.74
C TRP A 33 7.94 10.78 14.94
N ALA A 34 6.97 9.93 14.60
CA ALA A 34 7.13 8.48 14.71
C ALA A 34 8.22 8.00 13.74
N LYS A 35 9.10 7.12 14.24
CA LYS A 35 10.15 6.47 13.43
C LYS A 35 9.76 5.09 12.95
N THR A 36 8.75 4.50 13.57
CA THR A 36 8.25 3.16 13.27
C THR A 36 6.74 3.17 13.19
N VAL A 37 6.16 2.42 12.26
CA VAL A 37 4.71 2.28 12.12
C VAL A 37 4.33 0.82 11.86
N ALA A 38 3.19 0.41 12.39
CA ALA A 38 2.61 -0.90 12.13
C ALA A 38 1.27 -0.75 11.39
N PHE A 39 1.08 -1.50 10.32
CA PHE A 39 -0.14 -1.54 9.52
C PHE A 39 -0.77 -2.92 9.57
N PRO A 40 -2.10 -3.04 9.76
CA PRO A 40 -2.81 -4.25 9.37
C PRO A 40 -2.88 -4.35 7.83
N SER A 41 -3.39 -5.46 7.31
CA SER A 41 -3.74 -5.56 5.89
C SER A 41 -5.05 -4.78 5.62
N ILE A 42 -4.93 -3.48 5.36
CA ILE A 42 -6.08 -2.58 5.16
C ILE A 42 -6.93 -3.08 3.99
N SER A 43 -8.25 -3.14 4.19
CA SER A 43 -9.27 -3.62 3.24
C SER A 43 -9.24 -5.12 2.88
N ALA A 44 -8.20 -5.88 3.23
CA ALA A 44 -8.08 -7.31 2.89
C ALA A 44 -8.81 -8.27 3.85
N GLY A 45 -9.75 -7.76 4.64
CA GLY A 45 -10.62 -8.53 5.55
C GLY A 45 -12.09 -8.38 5.16
N ALA A 46 -12.90 -7.80 6.04
CA ALA A 46 -14.34 -7.60 5.82
C ALA A 46 -14.70 -6.79 4.55
N TYR A 47 -13.76 -6.03 4.00
CA TYR A 47 -13.96 -5.20 2.80
C TYR A 47 -13.65 -5.94 1.49
N GLY A 48 -13.23 -7.20 1.57
CA GLY A 48 -13.16 -8.12 0.44
C GLY A 48 -12.08 -7.82 -0.59
N TYR A 49 -11.11 -6.96 -0.28
CA TYR A 49 -10.02 -6.65 -1.22
C TYR A 49 -9.14 -7.89 -1.41
N PRO A 50 -8.86 -8.32 -2.66
CA PRO A 50 -7.93 -9.42 -2.93
C PRO A 50 -6.58 -9.16 -2.26
N ILE A 51 -6.13 -10.09 -1.42
CA ILE A 51 -4.97 -9.87 -0.55
C ILE A 51 -3.67 -9.67 -1.32
N ASP A 52 -3.52 -10.32 -2.47
CA ASP A 52 -2.39 -10.16 -3.39
C ASP A 52 -2.30 -8.72 -3.93
N GLN A 53 -3.42 -8.17 -4.39
CA GLN A 53 -3.51 -6.80 -4.91
C GLN A 53 -3.36 -5.77 -3.80
N ALA A 54 -4.02 -6.00 -2.65
CA ALA A 54 -3.90 -5.13 -1.49
C ALA A 54 -2.46 -5.06 -0.96
N ALA A 55 -1.79 -6.22 -0.87
CA ALA A 55 -0.40 -6.30 -0.45
C ALA A 55 0.53 -5.54 -1.39
N GLU A 56 0.35 -5.70 -2.71
CA GLU A 56 1.17 -4.98 -3.70
C GLU A 56 1.01 -3.47 -3.57
N ILE A 57 -0.22 -2.96 -3.49
CA ILE A 57 -0.49 -1.52 -3.31
C ILE A 57 0.11 -1.00 -1.99
N ALA A 58 -0.07 -1.76 -0.90
CA ALA A 58 0.45 -1.40 0.41
C ALA A 58 1.97 -1.27 0.40
N ILE A 59 2.67 -2.28 -0.15
CA ILE A 59 4.12 -2.32 -0.20
C ILE A 59 4.67 -1.23 -1.13
N GLN A 60 4.10 -1.07 -2.33
CA GLN A 60 4.51 -0.02 -3.27
C GLN A 60 4.39 1.36 -2.64
N THR A 61 3.26 1.64 -1.98
CA THR A 61 3.01 2.93 -1.34
C THR A 61 4.00 3.17 -0.20
N VAL A 62 4.18 2.20 0.70
CA VAL A 62 5.12 2.36 1.83
C VAL A 62 6.56 2.54 1.36
N LEU A 63 7.02 1.76 0.37
CA LEU A 63 8.38 1.88 -0.15
C LEU A 63 8.64 3.21 -0.86
N ALA A 64 7.63 3.77 -1.53
CA ALA A 64 7.75 5.08 -2.19
C ALA A 64 7.83 6.24 -1.19
N GLU A 65 7.05 6.18 -0.11
CA GLU A 65 6.86 7.30 0.80
C GLU A 65 7.83 7.29 2.00
N ALA A 66 8.13 6.11 2.56
CA ALA A 66 8.90 5.98 3.80
C ALA A 66 10.27 6.72 3.77
N PRO A 67 11.06 6.67 2.69
CA PRO A 67 12.34 7.39 2.63
C PRO A 67 12.20 8.91 2.76
N GLY A 68 11.19 9.50 2.09
CA GLY A 68 10.94 10.94 2.12
C GLY A 68 10.42 11.44 3.47
N LEU A 69 9.83 10.54 4.25
CA LEU A 69 9.25 10.83 5.56
C LEU A 69 10.23 10.60 6.73
N GLY A 70 11.44 10.09 6.45
CA GLY A 70 12.42 9.77 7.51
C GLY A 70 11.94 8.68 8.47
N LEU A 71 11.08 7.79 7.98
CA LEU A 71 10.58 6.62 8.68
C LEU A 71 11.65 5.52 8.64
N ALA A 72 12.03 5.00 9.80
CA ALA A 72 13.05 3.95 9.90
C ALA A 72 12.48 2.55 9.62
N GLU A 73 11.22 2.31 9.99
CA GLU A 73 10.62 0.99 9.88
C GLU A 73 9.10 1.04 9.64
N ALA A 74 8.61 0.17 8.76
CA ALA A 74 7.19 -0.13 8.61
C ALA A 74 6.98 -1.65 8.73
N ARG A 75 6.10 -2.07 9.64
CA ARG A 75 5.72 -3.47 9.83
C ARG A 75 4.30 -3.72 9.33
N PHE A 76 4.11 -4.81 8.59
CA PHE A 76 2.78 -5.33 8.29
C PHE A 76 2.42 -6.43 9.30
N VAL A 77 1.38 -6.19 10.09
CA VAL A 77 0.84 -7.12 11.09
C VAL A 77 -0.27 -7.93 10.42
N LEU A 78 0.06 -9.17 10.08
CA LEU A 78 -0.78 -10.06 9.28
C LEU A 78 -1.41 -11.13 10.16
N PHE A 79 -2.59 -11.60 9.76
CA PHE A 79 -3.38 -12.52 10.59
C PHE A 79 -2.94 -13.98 10.42
N SER A 80 -2.51 -14.36 9.20
CA SER A 80 -2.15 -15.74 8.89
C SER A 80 -0.76 -15.88 8.25
N ALA A 81 -0.22 -17.10 8.28
CA ALA A 81 1.01 -17.43 7.56
C ALA A 81 0.84 -17.32 6.03
N ALA A 82 -0.37 -17.56 5.51
CA ALA A 82 -0.66 -17.42 4.08
C ALA A 82 -0.62 -15.94 3.64
N ASP A 83 -1.12 -15.05 4.49
CA ASP A 83 -1.05 -13.60 4.26
C ASP A 83 0.42 -13.16 4.24
N LEU A 84 1.22 -13.66 5.18
CA LEU A 84 2.67 -13.38 5.22
C LEU A 84 3.38 -13.84 3.94
N GLN A 85 3.08 -15.03 3.45
CA GLN A 85 3.64 -15.51 2.18
C GLN A 85 3.23 -14.62 1.00
N THR A 86 1.97 -14.16 1.00
CA THR A 86 1.47 -13.24 -0.04
C THR A 86 2.22 -11.91 -0.01
N TYR A 87 2.39 -11.32 1.17
CA TYR A 87 3.14 -10.08 1.35
C TYR A 87 4.63 -10.24 0.99
N ALA A 88 5.26 -11.35 1.38
CA ALA A 88 6.64 -11.65 1.01
C ALA A 88 6.81 -11.76 -0.51
N ALA A 89 5.92 -12.49 -1.18
CA ALA A 89 5.94 -12.61 -2.64
C ALA A 89 5.69 -11.25 -3.34
N SER A 90 4.76 -10.43 -2.82
CA SER A 90 4.53 -9.08 -3.32
C SER A 90 5.76 -8.18 -3.15
N LEU A 91 6.48 -8.28 -2.02
CA LEU A 91 7.70 -7.50 -1.79
C LEU A 91 8.78 -7.82 -2.83
N GLU A 92 9.00 -9.09 -3.13
CA GLU A 92 9.96 -9.51 -4.15
C GLU A 92 9.57 -9.00 -5.54
N ARG A 93 8.28 -9.07 -5.92
CA ARG A 93 7.79 -8.51 -7.19
C ARG A 93 8.03 -7.00 -7.29
N VAL A 94 7.72 -6.26 -6.23
CA VAL A 94 7.88 -4.80 -6.22
C VAL A 94 9.34 -4.39 -6.27
N ARG A 95 10.23 -5.12 -5.58
CA ARG A 95 11.69 -4.86 -5.60
C ARG A 95 12.34 -5.24 -6.93
N GLY A 96 11.84 -6.29 -7.59
CA GLY A 96 12.34 -6.74 -8.88
C GLY A 96 11.89 -5.87 -10.07
N ARG A 97 10.90 -4.99 -9.87
CA ARG A 97 10.46 -4.05 -10.91
C ARG A 97 11.48 -2.91 -11.00
N PRO A 98 12.01 -2.58 -12.20
CA PRO A 98 12.86 -1.42 -12.37
C PRO A 98 12.12 -0.17 -11.87
N ARG A 99 12.81 0.70 -11.10
CA ARG A 99 12.27 1.99 -10.65
C ARG A 99 12.10 2.92 -11.85
N GLY A 100 11.05 2.70 -12.62
CA GLY A 100 10.63 3.49 -13.77
C GLY A 100 9.16 3.20 -14.01
N ASP A 101 8.43 4.20 -14.46
CA ASP A 101 6.99 4.14 -14.78
C ASP A 101 6.07 4.42 -13.58
N ALA A 102 6.32 5.58 -12.96
CA ALA A 102 5.18 6.43 -12.63
C ALA A 102 4.42 6.69 -13.93
N ALA A 103 3.26 6.05 -14.10
CA ALA A 103 2.34 6.34 -15.18
C ALA A 103 1.90 7.81 -15.09
N GLY A 104 2.58 8.67 -15.83
CA GLY A 104 2.09 10.01 -16.17
C GLY A 104 0.85 9.87 -17.06
N PRO A 105 -0.07 10.85 -17.02
CA PRO A 105 -1.35 10.74 -17.71
C PRO A 105 -1.15 10.58 -19.21
N ALA A 106 -1.85 9.60 -19.78
CA ALA A 106 -1.97 9.41 -21.22
C ALA A 106 -2.43 10.72 -21.88
N LYS A 107 -1.58 11.29 -22.73
CA LYS A 107 -1.98 12.34 -23.67
C LYS A 107 -2.88 11.70 -24.74
N THR A 108 -4.13 12.15 -24.79
CA THR A 108 -5.04 11.94 -25.92
C THR A 108 -4.51 12.71 -27.14
N PRO A 109 -4.38 12.10 -28.33
CA PRO A 109 -4.33 12.87 -29.57
C PRO A 109 -5.76 13.14 -30.05
N GLY A 110 -5.99 14.39 -30.49
CA GLY A 110 -7.22 14.82 -31.16
C GLY A 110 -7.25 14.49 -32.65
#